data_AF-A0A5C7NB58-F1
#
_entry.id   AF-A0A5C7NB58-F1
#
_cell.length_a   1.000
_cell.length_b   1.000
_cell.length_c   1.000
_cell.angle_alpha   90.00
_cell.angle_beta   90.00
_cell.angle_gamma   90.00
#
_symmetry.space_group_name_H-M   'P 1'
#
loop_
_entity.id
_entity.type
_entity.pdbx_description
1 polymer ?
#
loop_
_entity_poly.entity_id
_entity_poly.type
_entity_poly.pdbx_seq_one_letter_code
_entity_poly.pdbx_strand_id
1 'polypeptide(L)' 'MAVVTMRQMLESGVHFGHQTRRWNPKMKRFILTDRNGIYIIDLNQALGYLDNAYEFVKETVAHGGSILFIGTKKQA' A
#
# COMPACT_ATOMS: atom_id res chain seq x y z
N MET A 1 14.43 -8.62 -3.37
CA MET A 1 14.02 -8.41 -4.77
C MET A 1 12.62 -7.81 -4.75
N ALA A 2 12.44 -6.59 -5.24
CA ALA A 2 11.11 -6.01 -5.38
C ALA A 2 10.32 -6.85 -6.40
N VAL A 3 9.33 -7.61 -5.92
CA VAL A 3 8.49 -8.50 -6.75
C VAL A 3 7.61 -7.68 -7.71
N VAL A 4 7.41 -6.39 -7.45
CA VAL A 4 6.52 -5.49 -8.20
C VAL A 4 7.23 -4.18 -8.53
N THR A 5 7.09 -3.72 -9.77
CA THR A 5 7.62 -2.44 -10.24
C THR A 5 6.63 -1.28 -10.00
N MET A 6 7.13 -0.05 -9.90
CA MET A 6 6.26 1.14 -9.83
C MET A 6 5.28 1.21 -11.00
N ARG A 7 5.71 0.81 -12.20
CA ARG A 7 4.86 0.79 -13.39
C ARG A 7 3.65 -0.13 -13.21
N GLN A 8 3.86 -1.33 -12.67
CA GLN A 8 2.75 -2.26 -12.39
C GLN A 8 1.78 -1.70 -11.33
N MET A 9 2.28 -0.97 -10.33
CA MET A 9 1.43 -0.28 -9.34
C MET A 9 0.62 0.86 -9.94
N LEU A 10 1.17 1.57 -10.92
CA LEU A 10 0.44 2.59 -11.67
C LEU A 10 -0.66 1.96 -12.54
N GLU A 11 -0.33 0.93 -13.32
CA GLU A 11 -1.25 0.25 -14.23
C GLU A 11 -2.41 -0.44 -13.49
N SER A 12 -2.16 -0.97 -12.29
CA SER A 12 -3.18 -1.58 -11.42
C SER A 12 -4.03 -0.58 -10.63
N GLY A 13 -3.67 0.72 -10.66
CA GLY A 13 -4.46 1.76 -10.00
C GLY A 13 -4.38 1.79 -8.47
N VAL A 14 -3.41 1.12 -7.84
CA VAL A 14 -3.30 1.05 -6.36
C VAL A 14 -2.91 2.37 -5.70
N HIS A 15 -2.50 3.37 -6.49
CA HIS A 15 -2.16 4.72 -6.03
C HIS A 15 -3.38 5.60 -5.75
N PHE A 16 -4.58 5.18 -6.17
CA PHE A 16 -5.81 5.94 -5.92
C PHE A 16 -6.28 5.75 -4.47
N GLY A 17 -6.35 6.86 -3.74
CA GLY A 17 -6.93 6.93 -2.41
C GLY A 17 -8.44 7.19 -2.43
N HIS A 18 -8.94 7.75 -1.34
CA HIS A 18 -10.35 8.15 -1.21
C HIS A 18 -10.56 9.62 -1.59
N GLN A 19 -11.83 10.03 -1.62
CA GLN A 19 -12.22 11.44 -1.75
C GLN A 19 -11.57 12.29 -0.64
N THR A 20 -11.19 13.53 -0.94
CA THR A 20 -10.51 14.45 0.00
C THR A 20 -11.29 14.71 1.29
N ARG A 21 -12.62 14.59 1.27
CA ARG A 21 -13.47 14.69 2.47
C ARG A 21 -13.43 13.46 3.40
N ARG A 22 -12.93 12.32 2.94
CA ARG A 22 -12.88 11.03 3.66
C ARG A 22 -11.44 10.59 3.91
N TRP A 23 -10.63 11.47 4.51
CA TRP A 23 -9.23 11.20 4.78
C TRP A 23 -8.90 11.30 6.27
N ASN A 24 -7.80 10.67 6.67
CA ASN A 24 -7.25 10.76 8.01
C ASN A 24 -6.04 11.70 8.00
N PRO A 25 -5.98 12.75 8.83
CA PRO A 25 -4.84 13.67 8.90
C PRO A 25 -3.46 13.00 9.08
N LYS A 26 -3.41 11.85 9.75
CA LYS A 26 -2.16 11.07 9.93
C LYS A 26 -1.60 10.54 8.61
N MET A 27 -2.42 10.47 7.56
CA MET A 27 -2.01 10.01 6.23
C MET A 27 -1.27 11.08 5.42
N LYS A 28 -1.21 12.34 5.88
CA LYS A 28 -0.62 13.46 5.13
C LYS A 28 0.78 13.14 4.57
N ARG A 29 1.61 12.43 5.35
CA ARG A 29 2.98 12.06 4.96
C ARG A 29 3.10 11.00 3.85
N PHE A 30 2.00 10.33 3.52
CA PHE A 30 1.91 9.28 2.48
C PHE A 30 1.14 9.76 1.24
N ILE A 31 0.56 10.97 1.30
CA ILE A 31 -0.21 11.56 0.20
C ILE A 31 0.75 12.37 -0.65
N LEU A 32 0.81 12.06 -1.95
CA LEU A 32 1.62 12.77 -2.93
C LEU A 32 0.96 14.10 -3.34
N THR A 33 -0.32 14.04 -3.72
CA THR A 33 -1.12 15.19 -4.18
C THR A 33 -2.60 14.80 -4.15
N ASP A 34 -3.50 15.75 -4.35
CA ASP A 34 -4.86 15.48 -4.80
C ASP A 34 -5.02 15.78 -6.31
N ARG A 35 -5.92 15.05 -6.97
CA ARG A 35 -6.40 15.35 -8.33
C ARG A 35 -7.88 15.04 -8.42
N ASN A 36 -8.68 15.97 -8.94
CA ASN A 36 -10.14 15.80 -9.08
C ASN A 36 -10.84 15.36 -7.78
N GLY A 37 -10.35 15.84 -6.63
CA GLY A 37 -10.91 15.52 -5.32
C GLY A 37 -10.58 14.11 -4.80
N ILE A 38 -9.65 13.39 -5.42
CA ILE A 38 -9.11 12.09 -4.93
C ILE A 38 -7.64 12.29 -4.52
N TYR A 39 -7.28 11.78 -3.34
CA TYR A 39 -5.88 11.75 -2.93
C TYR A 39 -5.10 10.68 -3.70
N ILE A 40 -3.92 11.03 -4.18
CA ILE A 40 -2.94 10.14 -4.81
C ILE A 40 -1.89 9.77 -3.76
N ILE A 41 -1.65 8.47 -3.59
CA ILE A 41 -0.67 7.92 -2.64
C ILE A 41 0.71 7.90 -3.29
N ASP A 42 1.75 8.23 -2.52
CA ASP A 42 3.14 8.17 -2.99
C ASP A 42 3.63 6.72 -3.12
N LEU A 43 3.80 6.27 -4.37
CA LEU A 43 4.28 4.93 -4.68
C LEU A 43 5.77 4.72 -4.39
N ASN A 44 6.61 5.77 -4.41
CA ASN A 44 8.02 5.63 -4.03
C ASN A 44 8.12 5.23 -2.57
N GLN A 45 7.34 5.92 -1.74
CA GLN A 45 7.29 5.64 -0.31
C GLN A 45 6.65 4.26 -0.05
N ALA A 46 5.59 3.90 -0.78
CA ALA A 46 4.96 2.58 -0.68
C ALA A 46 5.92 1.42 -1.03
N LEU A 47 6.78 1.59 -2.04
CA LEU A 47 7.80 0.59 -2.40
C LEU A 47 8.78 0.34 -1.24
N GLY A 48 9.27 1.40 -0.59
CA GLY A 48 10.15 1.24 0.58
C GLY A 48 9.47 0.54 1.75
N TYR A 49 8.19 0.81 1.99
CA TYR A 49 7.42 0.09 3.02
C TYR A 49 7.10 -1.36 2.63
N LEU A 50 6.93 -1.64 1.34
CA LEU A 50 6.70 -3.00 0.85
C LEU A 50 7.93 -3.88 1.10
N ASP A 51 9.14 -3.35 0.90
CA ASP A 51 10.38 -4.09 1.19
C ASP A 51 10.48 -4.45 2.68
N ASN A 52 10.14 -3.51 3.57
CA ASN A 52 10.12 -3.77 5.02
C ASN A 52 9.07 -4.82 5.41
N ALA A 53 7.86 -4.73 4.85
CA ALA A 53 6.79 -5.69 5.11
C ALA A 53 7.15 -7.09 4.57
N TYR A 54 7.80 -7.14 3.40
CA TYR A 54 8.26 -8.38 2.80
C TYR A 54 9.28 -9.09 3.69
N GLU A 55 10.27 -8.37 4.22
CA GLU A 55 11.26 -8.97 5.11
C GLU A 55 10.61 -9.49 6.40
N PHE A 56 9.71 -8.72 7.01
CA PHE A 56 8.98 -9.16 8.20
C PHE A 56 8.17 -10.44 7.97
N VAL A 57 7.44 -10.53 6.84
CA VAL A 57 6.66 -11.72 6.50
C VAL A 57 7.59 -12.92 6.28
N LYS A 58 8.69 -12.72 5.56
CA LYS A 58 9.68 -13.76 5.29
C LYS A 58 10.30 -14.29 6.57
N GLU A 59 10.71 -13.41 7.48
CA GLU A 59 11.24 -13.79 8.80
C GLU A 59 10.20 -14.54 9.61
N THR A 60 8.97 -14.05 9.69
CA THR A 60 7.89 -14.68 10.47
C THR A 60 7.65 -16.12 10.02
N VAL A 61 7.52 -16.34 8.71
CA VAL A 61 7.27 -17.67 8.14
C VAL A 61 8.51 -18.58 8.28
N ALA A 62 9.73 -18.05 8.12
CA ALA A 62 10.96 -18.81 8.31
C ALA A 62 11.13 -19.34 9.74
N HIS A 63 10.62 -18.62 10.74
CA HIS A 63 10.59 -19.06 12.15
C HIS A 63 9.39 -19.95 12.50
N GLY A 64 8.60 -20.39 11.50
CA GLY A 64 7.43 -21.25 11.71
C GLY A 64 6.18 -20.52 12.21
N GLY A 65 6.15 -19.18 12.14
CA GLY A 65 4.99 -18.37 12.48
C GLY A 65 3.90 -18.43 11.41
N SER A 66 2.66 -18.16 11.82
CA SER A 66 1.49 -18.14 10.95
C SER A 66 1.05 -16.71 10.61
N ILE A 67 0.61 -16.49 9.37
CA ILE A 67 0.01 -15.23 8.91
C ILE A 67 -1.48 -15.43 8.67
N LEU A 68 -2.33 -14.68 9.37
CA LEU A 68 -3.77 -14.69 9.18
C LEU A 68 -4.18 -13.70 8.08
N PHE A 69 -4.80 -14.20 7.01
CA PHE A 69 -5.38 -13.38 5.96
C PHE A 69 -6.85 -13.07 6.28
N ILE A 70 -7.25 -11.79 6.19
CA ILE A 70 -8.62 -11.34 6.50
C ILE A 70 -9.13 -10.44 5.37
N GLY A 71 -10.26 -10.83 4.78
CA GLY A 71 -11.00 -10.05 3.79
C GLY A 71 -12.49 -10.02 4.11
N THR A 72 -13.10 -8.83 4.10
CA THR A 72 -14.54 -8.64 4.40
C THR A 72 -15.29 -7.91 3.30
N LYS A 73 -14.58 -7.30 2.36
CA LYS A 73 -15.18 -6.60 1.22
C LYS A 73 -15.24 -7.54 0.02
N LYS A 74 -16.20 -7.35 -0.89
CA LYS A 74 -16.40 -8.23 -2.07
C LYS A 74 -15.20 -8.29 -3.01
N GLN A 75 -14.40 -7.24 -3.03
CA GLN A 75 -13.21 -7.08 -3.87
C GLN A 75 -11.90 -7.50 -3.16
N ALA A 76 -11.99 -7.94 -1.90
CA ALA A 76 -10.84 -8.37 -1.11
C ALA A 76 -10.49 -9.84 -1.39
#